data_AF-A0A5B7D557-F1
#
_entry.id   AF-A0A5B7D557-F1
#
_cell.length_a   1.000
_cell.length_b   1.000
_cell.length_c   1.000
_cell.angle_alpha   90.00
_cell.angle_beta   90.00
_cell.angle_gamma   90.00
#
_symmetry.space_group_name_H-M   'P 1'
#
loop_
_entity.id
_entity.type
_entity.pdbx_description
1 polymer ?
#
loop_
_entity_poly.entity_id
_entity_poly.type
_entity_poly.pdbx_seq_one_letter_code
_entity_poly.pdbx_strand_id
1 'polypeptide(L)'
;MCDLVLRGLIGTGLQAVDLHVVDSLTDRLFEGQHIPGQDLIARNIARGREHGLPPYVKYREACGGPVPTTFDDLLSVMSRQAVHALTKAYARVEDVDLFVGGLVSGRGQVEGG
;
A
#
# COMPACT_ATOMS: atom_id res chain seq x y z
N MET A 1 23.14 15.77 18.44
CA MET A 1 22.73 15.13 17.17
C MET A 1 21.34 14.51 17.28
N CYS A 2 21.06 13.66 18.29
CA CYS A 2 19.72 13.03 18.44
C CYS A 2 18.57 14.01 18.74
N ASP A 3 18.80 15.09 19.49
CA ASP A 3 17.75 16.07 19.82
C ASP A 3 17.14 16.74 18.56
N LEU A 4 17.95 17.03 17.54
CA LEU A 4 17.46 17.62 16.29
C LEU A 4 16.58 16.63 15.50
N VAL A 5 16.94 15.34 15.52
CA VAL A 5 16.15 14.30 14.87
C VAL A 5 14.80 14.14 15.59
N LEU A 6 14.80 14.08 16.91
CA LEU A 6 13.58 13.96 17.72
C LEU A 6 12.64 15.15 17.51
N ARG A 7 13.17 16.37 17.53
CA ARG A 7 12.37 17.58 17.26
C ARG A 7 11.81 17.58 15.84
N GLY A 8 12.59 17.11 14.85
CA GLY A 8 12.13 16.91 13.49
C GLY A 8 10.94 15.96 13.43
N LEU A 9 11.10 14.75 13.96
CA LEU A 9 10.05 13.72 13.93
C LEU A 9 8.75 14.13 14.63
N ILE A 10 8.83 14.90 15.73
CA ILE A 10 7.66 15.40 16.45
C ILE A 10 7.04 16.63 15.74
N GLY A 11 7.87 17.46 15.09
CA GLY A 11 7.44 18.72 14.49
C GLY A 11 6.95 18.61 13.04
N THR A 12 7.26 17.54 12.32
CA THR A 12 6.87 17.34 10.91
C THR A 12 5.65 16.45 10.78
N GLY A 13 4.68 16.83 9.96
CA GLY A 13 3.52 16.01 9.62
C GLY A 13 3.89 14.77 8.79
N LEU A 14 3.14 13.68 8.98
CA LEU A 14 3.28 12.45 8.20
C LEU A 14 2.75 12.64 6.77
N GLN A 15 3.27 11.84 5.84
CA GLN A 15 2.69 11.70 4.50
C GLN A 15 1.37 10.92 4.58
N ALA A 16 0.48 11.19 3.62
CA ALA A 16 -0.75 10.43 3.49
C ALA A 16 -0.45 8.96 3.15
N VAL A 17 -1.33 8.07 3.60
CA VAL A 17 -1.29 6.65 3.23
C VAL A 17 -2.09 6.50 1.94
N ASP A 18 -1.39 6.50 0.81
CA ASP A 18 -1.99 6.34 -0.51
C ASP A 18 -1.04 5.62 -1.49
N LEU A 19 -1.39 5.61 -2.78
CA LEU A 19 -0.58 5.02 -3.85
C LEU A 19 0.65 5.84 -4.22
N HIS A 20 0.79 7.07 -3.71
CA HIS A 20 1.88 7.97 -4.07
C HIS A 20 2.98 7.88 -3.04
N VAL A 21 3.94 7.00 -3.33
CA VAL A 21 5.13 6.80 -2.49
C VAL A 21 6.29 7.56 -3.09
N VAL A 22 7.08 8.22 -2.24
CA VAL A 22 8.23 9.04 -2.67
C VAL A 22 9.32 8.22 -3.36
N ASP A 23 9.99 8.81 -4.35
CA ASP A 23 11.06 8.19 -5.15
C ASP A 23 12.20 7.62 -4.31
N SER A 24 12.49 8.24 -3.16
CA SER A 24 13.47 7.76 -2.18
C SER A 24 13.17 6.33 -1.68
N LEU A 25 11.93 5.86 -1.82
CA LEU A 25 11.49 4.53 -1.44
C LEU A 25 11.11 3.65 -2.64
N THR A 26 10.65 4.20 -3.77
CA THR A 26 10.26 3.41 -4.96
C THR A 26 11.41 3.14 -5.93
N ASP A 27 12.38 4.04 -6.07
CA ASP A 27 13.47 3.89 -7.05
C ASP A 27 14.85 3.94 -6.41
N ARG A 28 14.97 4.61 -5.25
CA ARG A 28 16.25 4.96 -4.63
C ARG A 28 16.44 4.38 -3.23
N LEU A 29 15.68 3.33 -2.89
CA LEU A 29 15.84 2.68 -1.60
C LEU A 29 17.25 2.07 -1.50
N PHE A 30 17.99 2.46 -0.45
CA PHE A 30 19.37 2.01 -0.19
C PHE A 30 20.36 2.26 -1.34
N GLU A 31 20.09 3.27 -2.17
CA GLU A 31 21.04 3.74 -3.19
C GLU A 31 22.36 4.20 -2.54
N GLY A 32 23.48 3.86 -3.17
CA GLY A 32 24.82 4.28 -2.77
C GLY A 32 25.68 4.58 -3.98
N GLN A 33 26.92 5.07 -3.78
CA GLN A 33 27.80 5.52 -4.88
C GLN A 33 27.95 4.52 -6.04
N HIS A 34 27.88 3.22 -5.76
CA HIS A 34 27.95 2.15 -6.75
C HIS A 34 26.88 1.07 -6.55
N ILE A 35 25.81 1.39 -5.81
CA ILE A 35 24.71 0.45 -5.52
C ILE A 35 23.44 1.04 -6.13
N PRO A 36 22.82 0.36 -7.11
CA PRO A 36 21.57 0.84 -7.68
C PRO A 36 20.48 0.84 -6.61
N GLY A 37 19.60 1.83 -6.68
CA GLY A 37 18.44 1.90 -5.81
C GLY A 37 17.48 0.73 -6.02
N GLN A 38 16.67 0.47 -5.00
CA GLN A 38 15.67 -0.57 -5.00
C GLN A 38 14.27 0.02 -4.82
N ASP A 39 13.26 -0.80 -5.11
CA ASP A 39 11.85 -0.46 -4.89
C ASP A 39 11.32 -1.13 -3.63
N LEU A 40 11.02 -0.35 -2.60
CA LEU A 40 10.43 -0.83 -1.35
C LEU A 40 9.04 -1.43 -1.56
N ILE A 41 8.24 -0.86 -2.44
CA ILE A 41 6.87 -1.31 -2.72
C ILE A 41 6.92 -2.66 -3.44
N ALA A 42 7.75 -2.78 -4.47
CA ALA A 42 7.98 -4.06 -5.13
C ALA A 42 8.54 -5.12 -4.15
N ARG A 43 9.46 -4.73 -3.26
CA ARG A 43 9.99 -5.63 -2.21
C ARG A 43 8.91 -6.09 -1.23
N ASN A 44 7.98 -5.22 -0.85
CA ASN A 44 6.88 -5.60 0.05
C ASN A 44 5.89 -6.55 -0.64
N ILE A 45 5.58 -6.33 -1.91
CA ILE A 45 4.76 -7.26 -2.72
C ILE A 45 5.46 -8.63 -2.82
N ALA A 46 6.73 -8.64 -3.22
CA ALA A 46 7.51 -9.87 -3.32
C ALA A 46 7.57 -10.62 -1.98
N ARG A 47 7.85 -9.90 -0.88
CA ARG A 47 7.85 -10.46 0.47
C ARG A 47 6.50 -11.08 0.83
N GLY A 48 5.39 -10.40 0.51
CA GLY A 48 4.06 -10.93 0.77
C GLY A 48 3.82 -12.27 0.07
N ARG A 49 4.26 -12.38 -1.19
CA ARG A 49 4.17 -13.61 -1.98
C ARG A 49 5.09 -14.71 -1.46
N GLU A 50 6.31 -14.38 -1.07
CA GLU A 50 7.27 -15.33 -0.48
C GLU A 50 6.75 -15.93 0.83
N HIS A 51 6.08 -15.13 1.65
CA HIS A 51 5.48 -15.59 2.91
C HIS A 51 4.12 -16.27 2.71
N GLY A 52 3.63 -16.39 1.47
CA GLY A 52 2.34 -16.99 1.17
C GLY A 52 1.16 -16.22 1.77
N LEU A 53 1.28 -14.89 1.88
CA LEU A 53 0.16 -14.08 2.39
C LEU A 53 -1.06 -14.26 1.48
N PRO A 54 -2.25 -14.48 2.06
CA PRO A 54 -3.46 -14.61 1.27
C PRO A 54 -3.80 -13.28 0.58
N PRO A 55 -4.51 -13.30 -0.56
CA PRO A 55 -4.94 -12.08 -1.24
C PRO A 55 -5.81 -11.18 -0.36
N TYR A 56 -5.90 -9.91 -0.73
CA TYR A 56 -6.67 -8.90 0.00
C TYR A 56 -8.12 -9.33 0.27
N VAL A 57 -8.79 -9.97 -0.70
CA VAL A 57 -10.19 -10.42 -0.55
C VAL A 57 -10.36 -11.47 0.54
N LYS A 58 -9.36 -12.37 0.71
CA LYS A 58 -9.37 -13.40 1.75
C LYS A 58 -9.11 -12.81 3.13
N TYR A 59 -8.28 -11.77 3.19
CA TYR A 59 -8.11 -11.02 4.43
C TYR A 59 -9.40 -10.28 4.83
N ARG A 60 -10.14 -9.69 3.87
CA ARG A 60 -11.46 -9.08 4.15
C ARG A 60 -12.46 -10.08 4.68
N GLU A 61 -12.51 -11.28 4.09
CA GLU A 61 -13.35 -12.39 4.56
C GLU A 61 -13.03 -12.74 6.02
N ALA A 62 -11.74 -12.88 6.35
CA ALA A 62 -11.28 -13.17 7.71
C ALA A 62 -11.62 -12.05 8.72
N CYS A 63 -11.65 -10.78 8.27
CA CYS A 63 -12.08 -9.65 9.08
C CYS A 63 -13.62 -9.46 9.15
N GLY A 64 -14.41 -10.36 8.58
CA GLY A 64 -15.88 -10.29 8.60
C GLY A 64 -16.48 -9.25 7.65
N GLY A 65 -15.70 -8.73 6.71
CA GLY A 65 -16.17 -7.80 5.68
C GLY A 65 -16.83 -8.50 4.49
N PRO A 66 -17.57 -7.76 3.64
CA PRO A 66 -18.08 -8.32 2.40
C PRO A 66 -16.92 -8.73 1.50
N VAL A 67 -17.08 -9.89 0.84
CA VAL A 67 -16.11 -10.47 -0.09
C VAL A 67 -16.39 -9.91 -1.49
N PRO A 68 -15.54 -9.02 -2.02
CA PRO A 68 -15.72 -8.49 -3.36
C PRO A 68 -15.47 -9.60 -4.40
N THR A 69 -16.34 -9.67 -5.39
CA THR A 69 -16.26 -10.62 -6.52
C THR A 69 -15.94 -9.91 -7.83
N THR A 70 -16.12 -8.59 -7.85
CA THR A 70 -15.75 -7.71 -8.95
C THR A 70 -14.95 -6.51 -8.44
N PHE A 71 -14.25 -5.81 -9.33
CA PHE A 71 -13.57 -4.57 -8.98
C PHE A 71 -14.55 -3.46 -8.55
N ASP A 72 -15.77 -3.45 -9.08
CA ASP A 72 -16.78 -2.45 -8.71
C ASP A 72 -17.25 -2.61 -7.25
N ASP A 73 -17.24 -3.83 -6.70
CA ASP A 73 -17.55 -4.07 -5.29
C ASP A 73 -16.59 -3.32 -4.35
N LEU A 74 -15.35 -3.07 -4.80
CA LEU A 74 -14.35 -2.31 -4.06
C LEU A 74 -14.64 -0.81 -4.00
N LEU A 75 -15.51 -0.27 -4.86
CA LEU A 75 -15.87 1.15 -4.84
C LEU A 75 -16.52 1.56 -3.52
N SER A 76 -17.08 0.61 -2.76
CA SER A 76 -17.64 0.85 -1.41
C SER A 76 -16.58 1.30 -0.38
N VAL A 77 -15.32 0.90 -0.57
CA VAL A 77 -14.22 1.07 0.39
C VAL A 77 -12.99 1.76 -0.18
N MET A 78 -12.90 1.91 -1.50
CA MET A 78 -11.78 2.50 -2.22
C MET A 78 -12.24 3.68 -3.09
N SER A 79 -11.30 4.55 -3.46
CA SER A 79 -11.57 5.61 -4.44
C SER A 79 -11.72 5.03 -5.84
N ARG A 80 -12.46 5.72 -6.73
CA ARG A 80 -12.58 5.31 -8.14
C ARG A 80 -11.22 5.23 -8.83
N GLN A 81 -10.30 6.13 -8.48
CA GLN A 81 -8.94 6.14 -9.02
C GLN A 81 -8.16 4.88 -8.60
N ALA A 82 -8.26 4.48 -7.33
CA ALA A 82 -7.63 3.26 -6.83
C ALA A 82 -8.19 2.01 -7.51
N VAL A 83 -9.52 1.89 -7.62
CA VAL A 83 -10.16 0.77 -8.31
C VAL A 83 -9.71 0.71 -9.78
N HIS A 84 -9.63 1.86 -10.46
CA HIS A 84 -9.12 1.93 -11.84
C HIS A 84 -7.64 1.58 -11.98
N ALA A 85 -6.83 1.87 -10.97
CA ALA A 85 -5.43 1.42 -10.95
C ALA A 85 -5.36 -0.11 -10.77
N LEU A 86 -6.17 -0.68 -9.89
CA LEU A 86 -6.23 -2.12 -9.65
C LEU A 86 -6.70 -2.90 -10.88
N THR A 87 -7.71 -2.41 -11.61
CA THR A 87 -8.19 -3.06 -12.84
C THR A 87 -7.15 -3.10 -13.95
N LYS A 88 -6.19 -2.17 -13.94
CA LYS A 88 -5.05 -2.18 -14.87
C LYS A 88 -3.93 -3.12 -14.42
N ALA A 89 -3.76 -3.30 -13.12
CA ALA A 89 -2.66 -4.07 -12.54
C ALA A 89 -2.98 -5.56 -12.37
N TYR A 90 -4.24 -5.92 -12.12
CA TYR A 90 -4.67 -7.29 -11.81
C TYR A 90 -5.75 -7.77 -12.78
N ALA A 91 -5.70 -9.04 -13.15
CA ALA A 91 -6.70 -9.67 -14.02
C ALA A 91 -8.03 -9.89 -13.28
N ARG A 92 -7.97 -10.26 -12.00
CA ARG A 92 -9.13 -10.49 -11.16
C ARG A 92 -9.00 -9.82 -9.79
N VAL A 93 -10.14 -9.56 -9.16
CA VAL A 93 -10.17 -8.95 -7.82
C VAL A 93 -9.55 -9.88 -6.76
N GLU A 94 -9.64 -11.19 -6.97
CA GLU A 94 -9.09 -12.17 -6.04
C GLU A 94 -7.56 -12.29 -6.10
N ASP A 95 -6.91 -11.70 -7.10
CA ASP A 95 -5.46 -11.70 -7.27
C ASP A 95 -4.77 -10.51 -6.57
N VAL A 96 -5.55 -9.56 -6.04
CA VAL A 96 -5.01 -8.34 -5.43
C VAL A 96 -4.18 -8.70 -4.19
N ASP A 97 -2.90 -8.34 -4.22
CA ASP A 97 -1.97 -8.56 -3.10
C ASP A 97 -2.48 -7.83 -1.84
N LEU A 98 -2.39 -8.47 -0.66
CA LEU A 98 -2.85 -7.91 0.60
C LEU A 98 -2.26 -6.52 0.89
N PHE A 99 -0.96 -6.35 0.68
CA PHE A 99 -0.28 -5.08 0.92
C PHE A 99 -0.85 -3.95 0.04
N VAL A 100 -1.06 -4.21 -1.25
CA VAL A 100 -1.60 -3.23 -2.20
C VAL A 100 -3.05 -2.91 -1.86
N GLY A 101 -3.88 -3.94 -1.66
CA GLY A 101 -5.28 -3.77 -1.28
C GLY A 101 -5.45 -3.01 0.03
N GLY A 102 -4.58 -3.25 1.02
CA GLY A 102 -4.55 -2.51 2.28
C GLY A 102 -4.17 -1.04 2.10
N LEU A 103 -3.14 -0.75 1.28
CA LEU A 103 -2.65 0.60 1.03
C LEU A 103 -3.72 1.49 0.39
N VAL A 104 -4.54 0.93 -0.51
CA VAL A 104 -5.58 1.68 -1.23
C VAL A 104 -6.95 1.63 -0.57
N SER A 105 -7.12 0.78 0.44
CA SER A 105 -8.36 0.59 1.19
C SER A 105 -8.49 1.69 2.24
N GLY A 106 -9.31 2.68 1.97
CA GLY A 106 -9.53 3.82 2.86
C GLY A 106 -10.19 4.96 2.09
N ARG A 107 -11.50 5.12 2.26
CA ARG A 107 -12.22 6.29 1.73
C ARG A 107 -11.92 7.50 2.60
N GLY A 108 -10.82 8.19 2.30
CA GLY A 108 -10.29 9.20 3.20
C GLY A 108 -9.79 8.54 4.48
N GLN A 109 -8.79 9.14 5.09
CA GLN A 109 -8.33 8.71 6.40
C GLN A 109 -9.55 8.60 7.32
N VAL A 110 -9.72 7.42 7.95
CA VAL A 110 -10.65 7.28 9.07
C VAL A 110 -10.47 8.49 9.99
N GLU A 111 -11.54 9.25 10.25
CA GLU A 111 -11.49 10.40 11.16
C GLU A 111 -10.85 9.96 12.48
N GLY A 112 -9.62 10.41 12.73
CA GLY A 112 -8.85 10.08 13.93
C GLY A 112 -7.61 9.20 13.75
N GLY A 113 -7.21 8.87 12.52
CA GLY A 113 -5.89 8.31 12.19
C GLY A 113 -4.82 9.37 11.93
#